data_AF-V5RI32-F1
#
_entry.id   AF-V5RI32-F1
#
_cell.length_a   1.000
_cell.length_b   1.000
_cell.length_c   1.000
_cell.angle_alpha   90.00
_cell.angle_beta   90.00
_cell.angle_gamma   90.00
#
_symmetry.space_group_name_H-M   'P 1'
#
loop_
_entity.id
_entity.type
_entity.pdbx_description
1 polymer ?
#
loop_
_entity_poly.entity_id
_entity_poly.type
_entity_poly.pdbx_seq_one_letter_code
_entity_poly.pdbx_strand_id
1 'polypeptide(L)'
;MENDKCFNKKATYFIAGALVITIFDSLILLSISVRMIIYITKGEWLAPIIQVIPMVGLIILLTFEYIFILSFFKRKRKLKIPMDNQMTILYEIETANPKKFKIELILFYFSYVFLILMGGLGIIPLVFMIKGHKAYQNWKSINQKVIKKNVIE
;
A
#
# COMPACT_ATOMS: atom_id res chain seq x y z
N MET A 1 -25.26 8.11 2.87
CA MET A 1 -25.42 7.09 3.95
C MET A 1 -25.25 5.64 3.47
N GLU A 2 -25.87 5.18 2.37
CA GLU A 2 -25.61 3.80 1.87
C GLU A 2 -24.36 3.70 0.98
N ASN A 3 -24.13 4.71 0.13
CA ASN A 3 -22.91 4.82 -0.69
C ASN A 3 -21.62 4.88 0.15
N ASP A 4 -21.65 5.58 1.29
CA ASP A 4 -20.49 5.75 2.16
C ASP A 4 -20.03 4.43 2.79
N LYS A 5 -20.96 3.55 3.18
CA LYS A 5 -20.64 2.20 3.68
C LYS A 5 -19.94 1.35 2.61
N CYS A 6 -20.40 1.43 1.36
CA CYS A 6 -19.78 0.72 0.24
C CYS A 6 -18.37 1.24 -0.06
N PHE A 7 -18.17 2.56 -0.04
CA PHE A 7 -16.85 3.18 -0.22
C PHE A 7 -15.89 2.78 0.91
N ASN A 8 -16.29 2.85 2.17
CA ASN A 8 -15.44 2.48 3.30
C ASN A 8 -15.07 0.99 3.34
N LYS A 9 -15.97 0.11 2.89
CA LYS A 9 -15.64 -1.31 2.69
C LYS A 9 -14.54 -1.50 1.65
N LYS A 10 -14.59 -0.78 0.53
CA LYS A 10 -13.55 -0.83 -0.52
C LYS A 10 -12.21 -0.21 -0.05
N ALA A 11 -12.23 0.85 0.75
CA ALA A 11 -11.02 1.39 1.38
C ALA A 11 -10.42 0.39 2.38
N THR A 12 -11.25 -0.31 3.13
CA THR A 12 -10.78 -1.35 4.06
C THR A 12 -10.08 -2.49 3.31
N TYR A 13 -10.63 -2.94 2.17
CA TYR A 13 -9.95 -3.93 1.32
C TYR A 13 -8.65 -3.41 0.72
N PHE A 14 -8.58 -2.12 0.37
CA PHE A 14 -7.33 -1.49 -0.07
C PHE A 14 -6.24 -1.55 1.01
N ILE A 15 -6.57 -1.14 2.25
CA ILE A 15 -5.62 -1.18 3.36
C ILE A 15 -5.26 -2.61 3.76
N ALA A 16 -6.22 -3.53 3.74
CA ALA A 16 -5.96 -4.95 3.99
C ALA A 16 -5.03 -5.54 2.93
N GLY A 17 -5.24 -5.21 1.65
CA GLY A 17 -4.32 -5.58 0.57
C GLY A 17 -2.92 -5.04 0.81
N ALA A 18 -2.81 -3.75 1.16
CA ALA A 18 -1.54 -3.09 1.46
C ALA A 18 -0.80 -3.76 2.63
N LEU A 19 -1.52 -4.24 3.66
CA LEU A 19 -0.91 -5.00 4.74
C LEU A 19 -0.43 -6.39 4.29
N VAL A 20 -1.25 -7.09 3.50
CA VAL A 20 -0.92 -8.43 2.99
C VAL A 20 0.35 -8.38 2.14
N ILE A 21 0.47 -7.42 1.23
CA ILE A 21 1.67 -7.29 0.39
C ILE A 21 2.91 -7.01 1.22
N THR A 22 2.85 -6.10 2.21
CA THR A 22 3.99 -5.81 3.08
C THR A 22 4.44 -7.03 3.89
N ILE A 23 3.50 -7.88 4.32
CA ILE A 23 3.84 -9.16 4.97
C ILE A 23 4.57 -10.07 3.99
N PHE A 24 4.07 -10.22 2.77
CA PHE A 24 4.72 -11.06 1.76
C PHE A 24 6.11 -10.54 1.37
N ASP A 25 6.26 -9.24 1.13
CA ASP A 25 7.55 -8.62 0.81
C ASP A 25 8.55 -8.78 1.97
N SER A 26 8.07 -8.69 3.22
CA SER A 26 8.89 -9.00 4.41
C SER A 26 9.36 -10.46 4.41
N LEU A 27 8.49 -11.41 4.06
CA LEU A 27 8.82 -12.83 3.99
C LEU A 27 9.81 -13.14 2.86
N ILE A 28 9.65 -12.48 1.70
CA ILE A 28 10.58 -12.61 0.58
C ILE A 28 11.95 -12.07 0.99
N LEU A 29 11.99 -10.89 1.61
CA LEU A 29 13.24 -10.30 2.10
C LEU A 29 13.93 -11.23 3.09
N LEU A 30 13.19 -11.77 4.07
CA LEU A 30 13.71 -12.75 5.03
C LEU A 30 14.26 -14.01 4.34
N SER A 31 13.53 -14.54 3.34
CA SER A 31 13.96 -15.71 2.56
C SER A 31 15.27 -15.46 1.81
N ILE A 32 15.44 -14.27 1.23
CA ILE A 32 16.69 -13.88 0.55
C ILE A 32 17.81 -13.74 1.59
N SER A 33 17.56 -13.09 2.72
CA SER A 33 18.56 -12.91 3.78
C SER A 33 19.06 -14.25 4.33
N VAL A 34 18.16 -15.21 4.58
CA VAL A 34 18.56 -16.56 5.05
C VAL A 34 19.42 -17.28 4.00
N ARG A 35 19.03 -17.22 2.71
CA ARG A 35 19.82 -17.80 1.62
C ARG A 35 21.19 -17.16 1.50
N MET A 36 21.28 -15.84 1.61
CA MET A 36 22.53 -15.10 1.58
C MET A 36 23.48 -15.56 2.70
N ILE A 37 22.98 -15.73 3.93
CA ILE A 37 23.76 -16.27 5.05
C ILE A 37 24.29 -17.68 4.72
N ILE A 38 23.42 -18.56 4.21
CA ILE A 38 23.83 -19.93 3.84
C ILE A 38 24.94 -19.92 2.79
N TYR A 39 24.82 -19.13 1.72
CA TYR A 39 25.85 -19.05 0.69
C TYR A 39 27.18 -18.51 1.21
N ILE A 40 27.14 -17.48 2.07
CA ILE A 40 28.33 -16.94 2.74
C ILE A 40 28.99 -18.04 3.58
N THR A 41 28.22 -18.81 4.36
CA THR A 41 28.78 -19.89 5.20
C THR A 41 29.39 -21.03 4.38
N LYS A 42 28.96 -21.22 3.13
CA LYS A 42 29.53 -22.20 2.19
C LYS A 42 30.74 -21.69 1.42
N GLY A 43 31.13 -20.42 1.61
CA GLY A 43 32.21 -19.78 0.86
C GLY A 43 31.83 -19.40 -0.58
N GLU A 44 30.55 -19.45 -0.93
CA GLU A 44 30.05 -19.06 -2.25
C GLU A 44 29.78 -17.55 -2.25
N TRP A 45 30.71 -16.75 -2.75
CA TRP A 45 30.61 -15.28 -2.72
C TRP A 45 29.80 -14.67 -3.87
N LEU A 46 29.74 -15.35 -5.03
CA LEU A 46 29.07 -14.82 -6.22
C LEU A 46 27.55 -14.71 -6.04
N ALA A 47 26.92 -15.74 -5.47
CA ALA A 47 25.47 -15.77 -5.26
C ALA A 47 24.97 -14.67 -4.30
N PRO A 48 25.61 -14.42 -3.13
CA PRO A 48 25.34 -13.27 -2.28
C PRO A 48 25.43 -11.94 -3.01
N ILE A 49 26.50 -11.70 -3.78
CA ILE A 49 26.72 -10.42 -4.49
C ILE A 49 25.56 -10.14 -5.46
N ILE A 50 25.14 -11.14 -6.23
CA ILE A 50 24.01 -11.02 -7.17
C ILE A 50 22.70 -10.76 -6.40
N GLN A 51 22.52 -11.37 -5.23
CA GLN A 51 21.33 -11.20 -4.38
C GLN A 51 21.26 -9.84 -3.67
N VAL A 52 22.35 -9.08 -3.55
CA VAL A 52 22.33 -7.72 -2.95
C VAL A 52 21.40 -6.80 -3.72
N ILE A 53 21.41 -6.84 -5.06
CA ILE A 53 20.62 -5.95 -5.91
C ILE A 53 19.11 -6.09 -5.64
N PRO A 54 18.49 -7.30 -5.75
CA PRO A 54 17.08 -7.46 -5.42
C PRO A 54 16.79 -7.20 -3.93
N MET A 55 17.74 -7.46 -3.03
CA MET A 55 17.57 -7.17 -1.60
C MET A 55 17.44 -5.66 -1.33
N VAL A 56 18.31 -4.83 -1.92
CA VAL A 56 18.22 -3.37 -1.80
C VAL A 56 16.91 -2.86 -2.40
N GLY A 57 16.51 -3.38 -3.56
CA GLY A 57 15.22 -3.03 -4.17
C GLY A 57 14.04 -3.33 -3.26
N LEU A 58 14.00 -4.53 -2.67
CA LEU A 58 12.94 -4.94 -1.73
C LEU A 58 12.96 -4.11 -0.44
N ILE A 59 14.13 -3.78 0.12
CA ILE A 59 14.23 -2.93 1.31
C ILE A 59 13.63 -1.55 1.04
N ILE A 60 13.93 -0.96 -0.11
CA ILE A 60 13.39 0.35 -0.51
C ILE A 60 11.86 0.26 -0.63
N LEU A 61 11.33 -0.74 -1.35
CA LEU A 61 9.89 -0.96 -1.48
C LEU A 61 9.22 -1.10 -0.10
N LEU A 62 9.72 -2.02 0.73
CA LEU A 62 9.19 -2.28 2.06
C LEU A 62 9.16 -1.02 2.94
N THR A 63 10.21 -0.20 2.85
CA THR A 63 10.31 1.06 3.61
C THR A 63 9.17 2.01 3.24
N PHE A 64 8.89 2.17 1.94
CA PHE A 64 7.81 3.04 1.49
C PHE A 64 6.43 2.50 1.89
N GLU A 65 6.21 1.20 1.76
CA GLU A 65 4.96 0.57 2.19
C GLU A 65 4.73 0.75 3.69
N TYR A 66 5.76 0.51 4.49
CA TYR A 66 5.71 0.66 5.94
C TYR A 66 5.45 2.12 6.34
N ILE A 67 6.09 3.09 5.69
CA ILE A 67 5.84 4.52 5.88
C ILE A 67 4.37 4.87 5.57
N PHE A 68 3.80 4.35 4.49
CA PHE A 68 2.40 4.58 4.12
C PHE A 68 1.45 4.01 5.19
N ILE A 69 1.65 2.75 5.56
CA ILE A 69 0.84 2.04 6.56
C ILE A 69 0.91 2.76 7.91
N LEU A 70 2.11 3.14 8.36
CA LEU A 70 2.29 3.92 9.58
C LEU A 70 1.60 5.28 9.51
N SER A 71 1.70 5.98 8.37
CA SER A 71 1.04 7.27 8.17
C SER A 71 -0.49 7.14 8.27
N PHE A 72 -1.03 6.05 7.74
CA PHE A 72 -2.45 5.72 7.85
C PHE A 72 -2.88 5.46 9.30
N PHE A 73 -2.19 4.56 10.01
CA PHE A 73 -2.52 4.25 11.40
C PHE A 73 -2.29 5.42 12.37
N LYS A 74 -1.24 6.22 12.15
CA LYS A 74 -0.96 7.42 12.95
C LYS A 74 -2.07 8.45 12.82
N ARG A 75 -2.57 8.70 11.61
CA ARG A 75 -3.70 9.62 11.38
C ARG A 75 -5.02 9.06 11.92
N LYS A 76 -5.29 7.77 11.69
CA LYS A 76 -6.45 7.08 12.29
C LYS A 76 -6.50 7.29 13.80
N ARG A 77 -5.36 7.11 14.48
CA ARG A 77 -5.24 7.32 15.94
C ARG A 77 -5.41 8.78 16.32
N LYS A 78 -4.80 9.72 15.58
CA LYS A 78 -4.86 11.16 15.87
C LYS A 78 -6.29 11.71 15.77
N LEU A 79 -7.04 11.29 14.76
CA LEU A 79 -8.37 11.82 14.46
C LEU A 79 -9.49 11.07 15.22
N LYS A 80 -9.15 9.99 15.94
CA LYS A 80 -10.12 9.10 16.61
C LYS A 80 -11.29 8.68 15.68
N ILE A 81 -11.02 8.56 14.38
CA ILE A 81 -12.04 8.24 13.39
C ILE A 81 -12.43 6.76 13.54
N PRO A 82 -13.74 6.44 13.64
CA PRO A 82 -14.21 5.06 13.70
C PRO A 82 -13.76 4.26 12.46
N MET A 83 -13.66 2.93 12.58
CA MET A 83 -13.22 2.04 11.48
C MET A 83 -14.02 2.26 10.18
N ASP A 84 -15.21 2.81 10.31
CA ASP A 84 -16.20 2.99 9.26
C ASP A 84 -15.95 4.21 8.38
N ASN A 85 -14.85 4.97 8.56
CA ASN A 85 -14.53 6.19 7.79
C ASN A 85 -13.09 6.20 7.23
N GLN A 86 -12.66 5.08 6.65
CA GLN A 86 -11.32 4.95 6.06
C GLN A 86 -11.07 5.88 4.87
N MET A 87 -12.11 6.21 4.08
CA MET A 87 -11.97 7.14 2.95
C MET A 87 -11.54 8.54 3.38
N THR A 88 -12.04 9.03 4.51
CA THR A 88 -11.66 10.32 5.09
C THR A 88 -10.18 10.34 5.48
N ILE A 89 -9.66 9.24 6.01
CA ILE A 89 -8.25 9.12 6.38
C ILE A 89 -7.36 9.12 5.13
N LEU A 90 -7.74 8.37 4.09
CA LEU A 90 -7.03 8.38 2.80
C LEU A 90 -7.02 9.78 2.18
N TYR A 91 -8.14 10.49 2.28
CA TYR A 91 -8.24 11.87 1.80
C TYR A 91 -7.31 12.82 2.54
N GLU A 92 -7.24 12.72 3.87
CA GLU A 92 -6.30 13.54 4.64
C GLU A 92 -4.83 13.23 4.33
N ILE A 93 -4.49 11.96 4.07
CA ILE A 93 -3.14 11.59 3.66
C ILE A 93 -2.80 12.25 2.32
N GLU A 94 -3.72 12.17 1.35
CA GLU A 94 -3.51 12.79 0.04
C GLU A 94 -3.41 14.32 0.15
N THR A 95 -4.29 14.99 0.89
CA THR A 95 -4.30 16.47 0.97
C THR A 95 -3.07 17.03 1.65
N ALA A 96 -2.51 16.32 2.63
CA ALA A 96 -1.29 16.76 3.30
C ALA A 96 -0.05 16.65 2.41
N ASN A 97 0.04 15.64 1.54
CA ASN A 97 1.13 15.54 0.57
C ASN A 97 0.71 14.73 -0.69
N PRO A 98 0.15 15.38 -1.72
CA PRO A 98 -0.45 14.67 -2.86
C PRO A 98 0.61 14.03 -3.75
N LYS A 99 1.81 14.62 -3.85
CA LYS A 99 2.92 14.05 -4.63
C LYS A 99 3.40 12.74 -4.00
N LYS A 100 3.62 12.76 -2.69
CA LYS A 100 4.07 11.58 -1.94
C LYS A 100 3.05 10.44 -2.00
N PHE A 101 1.76 10.75 -1.83
CA PHE A 101 0.69 9.77 -1.90
C PHE A 101 0.62 9.06 -3.27
N LYS A 102 0.81 9.80 -4.38
CA LYS A 102 0.87 9.20 -5.73
C LYS A 102 2.08 8.28 -5.89
N ILE A 103 3.25 8.68 -5.40
CA ILE A 103 4.46 7.86 -5.45
C ILE A 103 4.26 6.58 -4.64
N GLU A 104 3.77 6.68 -3.40
CA GLU A 104 3.48 5.52 -2.55
C GLU A 104 2.49 4.55 -3.22
N LEU A 105 1.44 5.06 -3.86
CA LEU A 105 0.51 4.24 -4.67
C LEU A 105 1.22 3.52 -5.82
N ILE A 106 2.07 4.21 -6.59
CA ILE A 106 2.81 3.59 -7.71
C ILE A 106 3.74 2.49 -7.20
N LEU A 107 4.42 2.71 -6.07
CA LEU A 107 5.29 1.71 -5.46
C LEU A 107 4.51 0.47 -5.05
N PHE A 108 3.35 0.62 -4.42
CA PHE A 108 2.47 -0.52 -4.13
C PHE A 108 2.09 -1.29 -5.40
N TYR A 109 1.78 -0.61 -6.50
CA TYR A 109 1.49 -1.27 -7.78
C TYR A 109 2.68 -2.12 -8.25
N PHE A 110 3.90 -1.61 -8.13
CA PHE A 110 5.09 -2.38 -8.46
C PHE A 110 5.27 -3.61 -7.55
N SER A 111 5.09 -3.47 -6.24
CA SER A 111 5.15 -4.60 -5.30
C SER A 111 4.13 -5.69 -5.67
N TYR A 112 2.89 -5.29 -5.99
CA TYR A 112 1.87 -6.25 -6.41
C TYR A 112 2.23 -6.96 -7.71
N VAL A 113 2.74 -6.25 -8.71
CA VAL A 113 3.20 -6.86 -9.97
C VAL A 113 4.36 -7.82 -9.71
N PHE A 114 5.30 -7.45 -8.85
CA PHE A 114 6.41 -8.32 -8.46
C PHE A 114 5.91 -9.60 -7.77
N LEU A 115 4.95 -9.49 -6.87
CA LEU A 115 4.34 -10.64 -6.20
C LEU A 115 3.57 -11.55 -7.17
N ILE A 116 2.93 -10.98 -8.19
CA ILE A 116 2.29 -11.75 -9.27
C ILE A 116 3.35 -12.54 -10.03
N LEU A 117 4.46 -11.91 -10.40
CA LEU A 117 5.56 -12.57 -11.13
C LEU A 117 6.23 -13.69 -10.31
N MET A 118 6.24 -13.57 -8.97
CA MET A 118 6.86 -14.55 -8.08
C MET A 118 5.99 -15.77 -7.73
N GLY A 119 4.70 -15.78 -8.06
CA GLY A 119 3.84 -16.94 -7.75
C GLY A 119 2.33 -16.72 -7.86
N GLY A 120 1.87 -15.68 -8.57
CA GLY A 120 0.44 -15.43 -8.81
C GLY A 120 -0.36 -14.95 -7.60
N LEU A 121 0.22 -14.97 -6.38
CA LEU A 121 -0.46 -14.58 -5.14
C LEU A 121 -0.82 -13.07 -5.10
N GLY A 122 -0.16 -12.25 -5.91
CA GLY A 122 -0.37 -10.80 -5.94
C GLY A 122 -1.65 -10.36 -6.67
N ILE A 123 -2.34 -11.25 -7.38
CA ILE A 123 -3.51 -10.89 -8.21
C ILE A 123 -4.66 -10.40 -7.33
N ILE A 124 -4.96 -11.11 -6.24
CA ILE A 124 -6.07 -10.78 -5.34
C ILE A 124 -5.89 -9.39 -4.72
N PRO A 125 -4.78 -9.09 -4.04
CA PRO A 125 -4.62 -7.78 -3.41
C PRO A 125 -4.39 -6.66 -4.45
N LEU A 126 -3.86 -6.95 -5.65
CA LEU A 126 -3.86 -5.99 -6.76
C LEU A 126 -5.29 -5.60 -7.18
N VAL A 127 -6.19 -6.58 -7.32
CA VAL A 127 -7.60 -6.31 -7.65
C VAL A 127 -8.27 -5.47 -6.56
N PHE A 128 -7.99 -5.75 -5.29
CA PHE A 128 -8.49 -4.94 -4.18
C PHE A 128 -7.92 -3.52 -4.21
N MET A 129 -6.65 -3.37 -4.56
CA MET A 129 -6.00 -2.07 -4.69
C MET A 129 -6.65 -1.23 -5.80
N ILE A 130 -6.81 -1.79 -7.00
CA ILE A 130 -7.43 -1.10 -8.15
C ILE A 130 -8.87 -0.71 -7.82
N LYS A 131 -9.67 -1.65 -7.30
CA LYS A 131 -11.07 -1.39 -6.93
C LYS A 131 -11.19 -0.36 -5.82
N GLY A 132 -10.29 -0.40 -4.83
CA GLY A 132 -10.23 0.55 -3.73
C GLY A 132 -9.83 1.95 -4.19
N HIS A 133 -8.80 2.07 -5.05
CA HIS A 133 -8.36 3.34 -5.60
C HIS A 133 -9.44 3.99 -6.48
N LYS A 134 -10.10 3.21 -7.35
CA LYS A 134 -11.23 3.70 -8.16
C LYS A 134 -12.39 4.16 -7.29
N ALA A 135 -12.69 3.42 -6.22
CA ALA A 135 -13.70 3.81 -5.25
C ALA A 135 -13.35 5.12 -4.53
N TYR A 136 -12.08 5.30 -4.18
CA TYR A 136 -11.58 6.52 -3.57
C TYR A 136 -11.71 7.73 -4.50
N GLN A 137 -11.30 7.60 -5.77
CA GLN A 137 -11.47 8.68 -6.75
C GLN A 137 -12.93 9.07 -6.96
N ASN A 138 -13.83 8.08 -7.05
CA ASN A 138 -15.26 8.31 -7.19
C ASN A 138 -15.84 9.04 -5.97
N TRP A 139 -15.51 8.59 -4.75
CA TRP A 139 -15.93 9.24 -3.51
C TRP A 139 -15.45 10.69 -3.44
N LYS A 140 -14.16 10.93 -3.76
CA LYS A 140 -13.57 12.26 -3.79
C LYS A 140 -14.29 13.19 -4.77
N SER A 141 -14.59 12.72 -5.98
CA SER A 141 -15.33 13.50 -6.99
C SER A 141 -16.73 13.90 -6.50
N ILE A 142 -17.45 12.97 -5.87
CA ILE A 142 -18.79 13.23 -5.32
C ILE A 142 -18.71 14.28 -4.21
N ASN A 143 -17.82 14.09 -3.23
CA ASN A 143 -17.71 15.02 -2.09
C ASN A 143 -17.25 16.42 -2.51
N GLN A 144 -16.34 16.53 -3.49
CA GLN A 144 -15.92 17.84 -4.02
C GLN A 144 -17.05 18.56 -4.76
N LYS A 145 -17.93 17.83 -5.46
CA LYS A 145 -19.12 18.41 -6.11
C LYS A 145 -20.14 18.91 -5.09
N VAL A 146 -20.36 18.17 -4.00
CA VAL A 146 -21.25 18.60 -2.91
C VAL A 146 -20.74 19.87 -2.24
N ILE A 147 -19.43 19.93 -1.92
CA ILE A 147 -18.82 21.13 -1.32
C ILE A 147 -18.94 22.35 -2.25
N LYS A 148 -18.68 22.19 -3.55
CA LYS A 148 -18.85 23.31 -4.51
C LYS A 148 -20.29 23.78 -4.65
N LYS A 149 -21.27 22.86 -4.58
CA LYS A 149 -22.69 23.20 -4.70
C LYS A 149 -23.18 24.02 -3.49
N ASN A 150 -22.75 23.65 -2.28
CA ASN A 150 -23.13 24.34 -1.04
C ASN A 150 -22.41 25.69 -0.80
N VAL A 151 -21.45 26.07 -1.66
CA VAL A 151 -20.74 27.38 -1.57
C VAL A 151 -21.35 28.41 -2.54
N ILE A 152 -22.18 27.95 -3.48
CA ILE A 152 -22.79 28.79 -4.53
C ILE A 152 -24.26 29.10 -4.21
N GLU A 153 -24.87 28.39 -3.26
CA GLU A 153 -26.16 28.72 -2.63
C GLU A 153 -25.95 29.54 -1.34
#